data_AF-A0AAE1BRD8-F1
#
_entry.id   AF-A0AAE1BRD8-F1
#
_cell.length_a   1.000
_cell.length_b   1.000
_cell.length_c   1.000
_cell.angle_alpha   90.00
_cell.angle_beta   90.00
_cell.angle_gamma   90.00
#
_symmetry.space_group_name_H-M   'P 1'
#
loop_
_entity.id
_entity.type
_entity.pdbx_description
1 polymer ?
#
loop_
_entity_poly.entity_id
_entity_poly.type
_entity_poly.pdbx_seq_one_letter_code
_entity_poly.pdbx_strand_id
1 'polypeptide(L)'
;MDHKNVICNNSYIPNTAEYMEALGPYGASVMVIGGLISVGLYVLFFEQVFFTQTNAHRIYRRHIFWIASVYPLMAALSVLSLLVPRANDICTAVKITYMSVGISHFTDLTLLMFGGEEVLLQTMAESRLNLQVGPSCCCCLCLPSPPVSK
;
A
#
# COMPACT_ATOMS: atom_id res chain seq x y z
N MET A 1 -33.04 10.88 23.19
CA MET A 1 -32.70 12.32 23.20
C MET A 1 -32.31 12.65 24.62
N ASP A 2 -31.02 12.59 24.96
CA ASP A 2 -30.51 12.99 26.27
C ASP A 2 -29.45 14.08 26.05
N HIS A 3 -29.86 15.32 26.27
CA HIS A 3 -29.06 16.52 26.07
C HIS A 3 -28.18 16.73 27.32
N LYS A 4 -27.13 15.91 27.47
CA LYS A 4 -26.15 16.09 28.54
C LYS A 4 -25.30 17.32 28.22
N ASN A 5 -25.44 18.37 29.02
CA ASN A 5 -24.66 19.61 28.93
C ASN A 5 -23.15 19.30 28.87
N VAL A 6 -22.57 19.35 27.67
CA VAL A 6 -21.13 19.20 27.46
C VAL A 6 -20.47 20.53 27.82
N ILE A 7 -19.95 20.61 29.04
CA ILE A 7 -18.99 21.65 29.41
C ILE A 7 -17.71 21.32 28.63
N CYS A 8 -17.49 22.01 27.51
CA CYS A 8 -16.27 21.87 26.70
C CYS A 8 -15.07 22.42 27.47
N ASN A 9 -14.47 21.60 28.32
CA ASN A 9 -13.18 21.90 28.90
C ASN A 9 -12.08 21.69 27.83
N ASN A 10 -11.69 22.77 27.16
CA ASN A 10 -10.70 22.76 26.06
C ASN A 10 -9.30 22.24 26.46
N SER A 11 -9.05 22.06 27.77
CA SER A 11 -7.80 21.51 28.31
C SER A 11 -7.83 19.99 28.54
N TYR A 12 -8.96 19.31 28.31
CA TYR A 12 -9.07 17.86 28.50
C TYR A 12 -8.92 17.12 27.16
N ILE A 13 -7.85 16.36 27.03
CA ILE A 13 -7.62 15.47 25.89
C ILE A 13 -8.32 14.15 26.23
N PRO A 14 -9.39 13.77 25.51
CA PRO A 14 -10.11 12.55 25.85
C PRO A 14 -9.23 11.34 25.58
N ASN A 15 -9.25 10.40 26.53
CA ASN A 15 -8.54 9.14 26.41
C ASN A 15 -9.18 8.28 25.30
N THR A 16 -8.41 7.37 24.71
CA THR A 16 -8.89 6.51 23.61
C THR A 16 -10.08 5.63 24.02
N ALA A 17 -10.14 5.24 25.29
CA ALA A 17 -11.28 4.50 25.85
C ALA A 17 -12.61 5.30 25.77
N GLU A 18 -12.58 6.59 26.13
CA GLU A 18 -13.77 7.46 26.10
C GLU A 18 -14.28 7.68 24.66
N TYR A 19 -13.38 7.74 23.68
CA TYR A 19 -13.74 7.80 22.25
C TYR A 19 -14.38 6.49 21.76
N MET A 20 -13.87 5.34 22.20
CA MET A 20 -14.40 4.02 21.85
C MET A 20 -15.80 3.82 22.43
N GLU A 21 -16.03 4.30 23.66
CA GLU A 21 -17.35 4.27 24.30
C GLU A 21 -18.36 5.21 23.63
N ALA A 22 -17.91 6.38 23.14
CA ALA A 22 -18.74 7.29 22.37
C ALA A 22 -19.12 6.74 20.97
N LEU A 23 -18.23 5.95 20.35
CA LEU A 23 -18.52 5.26 19.08
C LEU A 23 -19.46 4.05 19.24
N GLY A 24 -19.62 3.56 20.47
CA GLY A 24 -20.55 2.48 20.80
C GLY A 24 -20.33 1.18 20.00
N PRO A 25 -21.39 0.44 19.65
CA PRO A 25 -21.28 -0.89 19.03
C PRO A 25 -20.61 -0.87 17.65
N TYR A 26 -20.59 0.28 16.97
CA TYR A 26 -19.98 0.42 15.66
C TYR A 26 -18.45 0.23 15.73
N GLY A 27 -17.78 0.86 16.70
CA GLY A 27 -16.31 0.73 16.87
C GLY A 27 -15.89 -0.72 17.16
N ALA A 28 -16.65 -1.40 18.01
CA ALA A 28 -16.43 -2.83 18.31
C ALA A 28 -16.56 -3.70 17.05
N SER A 29 -17.57 -3.46 16.21
CA SER A 29 -17.77 -4.23 14.98
C SER A 29 -16.60 -4.10 14.01
N VAL A 30 -16.07 -2.88 13.82
CA VAL A 30 -14.94 -2.61 12.92
C VAL A 30 -13.65 -3.24 13.43
N MET A 31 -13.40 -3.21 14.74
CA MET A 31 -12.23 -3.87 15.32
C MET A 31 -12.26 -5.39 15.18
N VAL A 32 -13.42 -6.02 15.41
CA VAL A 32 -13.56 -7.47 15.24
C VAL A 32 -13.34 -7.87 13.78
N ILE A 33 -13.96 -7.16 12.84
CA ILE A 33 -13.79 -7.44 11.41
C ILE A 33 -12.33 -7.20 10.98
N GLY A 34 -11.73 -6.08 11.36
CA GLY A 34 -10.33 -5.75 11.05
C GLY A 34 -9.34 -6.75 11.66
N GLY A 35 -9.63 -7.23 12.87
CA GLY A 35 -8.86 -8.29 13.53
C GLY A 35 -8.92 -9.61 12.78
N LEU A 36 -10.11 -10.06 12.39
CA LEU A 36 -10.30 -11.28 11.60
C LEU A 36 -9.56 -11.22 10.25
N ILE A 37 -9.67 -10.08 9.55
CA ILE A 37 -8.95 -9.85 8.29
C ILE A 37 -7.44 -9.91 8.53
N SER A 38 -6.94 -9.26 9.58
CA SER A 38 -5.51 -9.26 9.92
C SER A 38 -5.00 -10.68 10.17
N VAL A 39 -5.74 -11.48 10.95
CA VAL A 39 -5.39 -12.89 11.20
C VAL A 39 -5.36 -13.68 9.88
N GLY A 40 -6.35 -13.49 9.01
CA GLY A 40 -6.36 -14.13 7.68
C GLY A 40 -5.13 -13.78 6.84
N LEU A 41 -4.72 -12.50 6.83
CA LEU A 41 -3.52 -12.06 6.11
C LEU A 41 -2.22 -12.66 6.69
N TYR A 42 -2.12 -12.81 8.01
CA TYR A 42 -0.98 -13.51 8.61
C TYR A 42 -0.93 -14.99 8.22
N VAL A 43 -2.07 -15.69 8.22
CA VAL A 43 -2.15 -17.10 7.81
C VAL A 43 -1.71 -17.26 6.35
N LEU A 44 -2.25 -16.43 5.44
CA LEU A 44 -1.86 -16.44 4.04
C LEU A 44 -0.37 -16.16 3.86
N PHE A 45 0.18 -15.21 4.63
CA PHE A 45 1.61 -14.93 4.61
C PHE A 45 2.44 -16.15 5.02
N PHE A 46 2.07 -16.85 6.10
CA PHE A 46 2.76 -18.07 6.52
C PHE A 46 2.69 -19.18 5.47
N GLU A 47 1.52 -19.39 4.86
CA GLU A 47 1.35 -20.37 3.78
C GLU A 47 2.27 -20.03 2.60
N GLN A 48 2.29 -18.77 2.18
CA GLN A 48 3.14 -18.29 1.10
C GLN A 48 4.62 -18.53 1.40
N VAL A 49 5.06 -18.27 2.64
CA VAL A 49 6.45 -18.48 3.07
C VAL A 49 6.81 -19.96 3.02
N PHE A 50 5.93 -20.82 3.51
CA PHE A 50 6.16 -22.27 3.51
C PHE A 50 6.24 -22.83 2.10
N PHE A 51 5.30 -22.44 1.24
CA PHE A 51 5.28 -22.83 -0.17
C PHE A 51 6.51 -22.32 -0.94
N THR A 52 6.90 -21.06 -0.71
CA THR A 52 8.04 -20.45 -1.40
C THR A 52 9.37 -21.03 -0.92
N GLN A 53 9.49 -21.44 0.35
CA GLN A 53 10.68 -22.14 0.84
C GLN A 53 10.87 -23.51 0.19
N THR A 54 9.78 -24.21 -0.11
CA THR A 54 9.86 -25.57 -0.67
C THR A 54 10.02 -25.59 -2.20
N ASN A 55 9.47 -24.61 -2.92
CA ASN A 55 9.38 -24.65 -4.39
C ASN A 55 10.18 -23.59 -5.18
N ALA A 56 10.70 -22.51 -4.57
CA ALA A 56 11.18 -21.35 -5.33
C ALA A 56 12.69 -21.07 -5.27
N HIS A 57 13.23 -20.59 -6.41
CA HIS A 57 14.63 -20.16 -6.57
C HIS A 57 14.94 -18.88 -5.76
N ARG A 58 16.14 -18.82 -5.16
CA ARG A 58 16.51 -17.90 -4.05
C ARG A 58 16.41 -16.40 -4.39
N ILE A 59 16.55 -16.04 -5.66
CA ILE A 59 16.55 -14.64 -6.15
C ILE A 59 15.12 -14.08 -6.16
N TYR A 60 14.18 -14.75 -6.82
CA TYR A 60 12.76 -14.34 -6.89
C TYR A 60 12.06 -14.39 -5.52
N ARG A 61 12.47 -15.35 -4.67
CA ARG A 61 11.89 -15.53 -3.34
C ARG A 61 11.96 -14.28 -2.47
N ARG A 62 13.06 -13.51 -2.52
CA ARG A 62 13.22 -12.33 -1.66
C ARG A 62 12.27 -11.20 -2.06
N HIS A 63 12.09 -10.96 -3.36
CA HIS A 63 11.18 -9.92 -3.85
C HIS A 63 9.72 -10.29 -3.59
N ILE A 64 9.34 -11.55 -3.86
CA ILE A 64 7.99 -12.04 -3.58
C ILE A 64 7.68 -11.98 -2.07
N PHE A 65 8.61 -12.40 -1.22
CA PHE A 65 8.45 -12.33 0.24
C PHE A 65 8.26 -10.89 0.71
N TRP A 66 9.05 -9.95 0.17
CA TRP A 66 8.93 -8.55 0.54
C TRP A 66 7.55 -7.98 0.20
N ILE A 67 7.06 -8.22 -1.02
CA ILE A 67 5.73 -7.77 -1.47
C ILE A 67 4.63 -8.45 -0.63
N ALA A 68 4.75 -9.75 -0.36
CA ALA A 68 3.80 -10.48 0.48
C ALA A 68 3.76 -9.97 1.94
N SER A 69 4.88 -9.47 2.47
CA SER A 69 4.96 -8.91 3.83
C SER A 69 4.30 -7.53 3.97
N VAL A 70 4.08 -6.80 2.87
CA VAL A 70 3.42 -5.49 2.90
C VAL A 70 1.97 -5.62 3.40
N TYR A 71 1.27 -6.70 3.03
CA TYR A 71 -0.13 -6.92 3.41
C TYR A 71 -0.36 -7.02 4.94
N PRO A 72 0.33 -7.90 5.70
CA PRO A 72 0.17 -7.97 7.15
C PRO A 72 0.64 -6.69 7.85
N LEU A 73 1.66 -6.00 7.31
CA LEU A 73 2.12 -4.73 7.86
C LEU A 73 1.06 -3.63 7.73
N MET A 74 0.45 -3.50 6.55
CA MET A 74 -0.63 -2.52 6.33
C MET A 74 -1.82 -2.78 7.25
N ALA A 75 -2.19 -4.06 7.42
CA ALA A 75 -3.24 -4.46 8.33
C ALA A 75 -2.92 -4.07 9.79
N ALA A 76 -1.70 -4.37 10.26
CA ALA A 76 -1.24 -3.99 11.59
C ALA A 76 -1.25 -2.47 11.80
N LEU A 77 -0.73 -1.69 10.83
CA LEU A 77 -0.75 -0.23 10.90
C LEU A 77 -2.17 0.34 10.88
N SER A 78 -3.11 -0.32 10.19
CA SER A 78 -4.52 0.06 10.21
C SER A 78 -5.15 -0.16 11.59
N VAL A 79 -4.92 -1.32 12.20
CA VAL A 79 -5.39 -1.62 13.56
C VAL A 79 -4.76 -0.66 14.59
N LEU A 80 -3.46 -0.34 14.46
CA LEU A 80 -2.79 0.64 15.31
C LEU A 80 -3.35 2.06 15.15
N SER A 81 -3.69 2.46 13.93
CA SER A 81 -4.33 3.77 13.67
C SER A 81 -5.69 3.88 14.34
N LEU A 82 -6.44 2.78 14.40
CA LEU A 82 -7.75 2.69 15.05
C LEU A 82 -7.62 2.69 16.58
N LEU A 83 -6.63 1.99 17.14
CA LEU A 83 -6.41 1.92 18.59
C LEU A 83 -5.89 3.25 19.16
N VAL A 84 -5.01 3.92 18.43
CA VAL A 84 -4.37 5.17 18.88
C VAL A 84 -4.62 6.26 17.83
N PRO A 85 -5.74 7.01 17.92
CA PRO A 85 -6.05 8.10 16.98
C PRO A 85 -4.95 9.17 16.94
N ARG A 86 -4.19 9.34 18.03
CA ARG A 86 -3.01 10.21 18.11
C ARG A 86 -1.85 9.78 17.20
N ALA A 87 -1.75 8.50 16.87
CA ALA A 87 -0.70 7.96 16.01
C ALA A 87 -1.15 7.84 14.54
N ASN A 88 -2.39 8.22 14.22
CA ASN A 88 -2.93 8.05 12.87
C ASN A 88 -2.07 8.73 11.80
N ASP A 89 -1.57 9.94 12.06
CA ASP A 89 -0.78 10.70 11.10
C ASP A 89 0.55 10.00 10.79
N ILE A 90 1.21 9.49 11.83
CA ILE A 90 2.45 8.72 11.71
C ILE A 90 2.17 7.41 10.96
N CYS A 91 1.13 6.67 11.35
CA CYS A 91 0.77 5.42 10.69
C CYS A 91 0.42 5.66 9.21
N THR A 92 -0.24 6.76 8.87
CA THR A 92 -0.59 7.11 7.49
C THR A 92 0.65 7.46 6.68
N ALA A 93 1.57 8.25 7.22
CA ALA A 93 2.85 8.52 6.58
C ALA A 93 3.62 7.22 6.30
N VAL A 94 3.68 6.33 7.29
CA VAL A 94 4.32 5.01 7.15
C VAL A 94 3.64 4.19 6.04
N LYS A 95 2.30 4.10 6.01
CA LYS A 95 1.56 3.40 4.94
C LYS A 95 1.94 3.93 3.55
N ILE A 96 2.02 5.25 3.37
CA ILE A 96 2.39 5.85 2.07
C ILE A 96 3.81 5.45 1.67
N THR A 97 4.77 5.54 2.60
CA THR A 97 6.16 5.15 2.34
C THR A 97 6.27 3.66 1.98
N TYR A 98 5.58 2.78 2.70
CA TYR A 98 5.61 1.35 2.41
C TYR A 98 4.95 0.99 1.07
N MET A 99 3.89 1.70 0.67
CA MET A 99 3.31 1.55 -0.67
C MET A 99 4.32 1.96 -1.76
N SER A 100 5.05 3.06 -1.57
CA SER A 100 6.10 3.49 -2.50
C SER A 100 7.20 2.45 -2.63
N VAL A 101 7.71 1.91 -1.52
CA VAL A 101 8.70 0.83 -1.51
C VAL A 101 8.16 -0.44 -2.21
N GLY A 102 6.88 -0.76 -1.99
CA GLY A 102 6.22 -1.89 -2.65
C GLY A 102 6.26 -1.80 -4.18
N ILE A 103 6.02 -0.61 -4.73
CA ILE A 103 6.11 -0.37 -6.18
C ILE A 103 7.54 -0.59 -6.67
N SER A 104 8.55 -0.08 -5.96
CA SER A 104 9.96 -0.29 -6.34
C SER A 104 10.32 -1.78 -6.44
N HIS A 105 9.90 -2.59 -5.47
CA HIS A 105 10.14 -4.04 -5.51
C HIS A 105 9.33 -4.76 -6.59
N PHE A 106 8.13 -4.27 -6.91
CA PHE A 106 7.32 -4.80 -8.00
C PHE A 106 7.96 -4.51 -9.37
N THR A 107 8.52 -3.32 -9.56
CA THR A 107 9.29 -2.96 -10.76
C THR A 107 10.53 -3.85 -10.89
N ASP A 108 11.28 -4.05 -9.81
CA ASP A 108 12.44 -4.96 -9.81
C ASP A 108 12.05 -6.41 -10.15
N LEU A 109 10.96 -6.91 -9.57
CA LEU A 109 10.43 -8.22 -9.91
C LEU A 109 10.07 -8.32 -11.41
N THR A 110 9.47 -7.26 -11.96
CA THR A 110 9.13 -7.19 -13.39
C THR A 110 10.42 -7.22 -14.24
N LEU A 111 11.45 -6.45 -13.88
CA LEU A 111 12.75 -6.46 -14.56
C LEU A 111 13.40 -7.85 -14.55
N LEU A 112 13.35 -8.55 -13.41
CA LEU A 112 13.86 -9.91 -13.27
C LEU A 112 13.08 -10.93 -14.11
N MET A 113 11.79 -10.70 -14.39
CA MET A 113 10.97 -11.56 -15.25
C MET A 113 11.27 -11.35 -16.74
N PHE A 114 11.65 -10.14 -17.16
CA PHE A 114 12.06 -9.82 -18.53
C PHE A 114 13.52 -10.21 -18.85
N GLY A 115 14.24 -10.81 -17.90
CA GLY A 115 15.61 -11.29 -18.11
C GLY A 115 16.71 -10.24 -17.95
N GLY A 116 16.38 -9.06 -17.40
CA GLY A 116 17.36 -8.01 -17.10
C GLY A 116 16.85 -6.61 -17.39
N GLU A 117 17.46 -5.61 -16.73
CA GLU A 117 17.16 -4.20 -16.94
C GLU A 117 17.48 -3.77 -18.38
N GLU A 118 18.57 -4.28 -18.96
CA GLU A 118 19.00 -3.95 -20.32
C GLU A 118 18.02 -4.40 -21.40
N VAL A 119 17.40 -5.59 -21.26
CA VAL A 119 16.42 -6.12 -22.22
C VAL A 119 15.10 -5.36 -22.11
N LEU A 120 14.70 -4.99 -20.89
CA LEU A 120 13.52 -4.16 -20.67
C LEU A 120 13.74 -2.74 -21.21
N LEU A 121 14.91 -2.13 -20.98
CA LEU A 121 15.27 -0.83 -21.54
C LEU A 121 15.36 -0.87 -23.06
N GLN A 122 15.89 -1.93 -23.67
CA GLN A 122 15.89 -2.11 -25.12
C GLN A 122 14.47 -2.29 -25.68
N THR A 123 13.63 -3.08 -25.01
CA THR A 123 12.21 -3.23 -25.36
C THR A 123 11.45 -1.91 -25.22
N MET A 124 11.71 -1.10 -24.18
CA MET A 124 11.07 0.22 -24.00
C MET A 124 11.67 1.30 -24.91
N ALA A 125 12.91 1.17 -25.35
CA ALA A 125 13.53 2.04 -26.34
C ALA A 125 13.03 1.75 -27.76
N GLU A 126 12.82 0.47 -28.08
CA GLU A 126 12.28 0.03 -29.37
C GLU A 126 10.75 0.22 -29.44
N SER A 127 10.05 -0.11 -28.36
CA SER A 127 8.65 0.23 -28.17
C SER A 127 8.55 1.66 -27.68
N ARG A 128 8.69 2.62 -28.61
CA ARG A 128 8.26 4.03 -28.42
C ARG A 128 6.99 4.01 -27.58
N LEU A 129 7.09 4.34 -26.30
CA LEU A 129 5.94 4.48 -25.41
C LEU A 129 5.13 5.63 -25.99
N ASN A 130 4.20 5.26 -26.87
CA ASN A 130 3.28 6.15 -27.50
C ASN A 130 2.28 6.51 -26.40
N LEU A 131 2.72 7.40 -25.50
CA LEU A 131 1.91 8.03 -24.47
C LEU A 131 0.97 9.07 -25.10
N GLN A 132 0.52 8.80 -26.33
CA GLN A 132 -0.51 9.54 -27.01
C GLN A 132 -1.84 8.94 -26.55
N VAL A 133 -2.12 9.08 -25.24
CA VAL A 133 -3.50 9.19 -24.79
C VAL A 133 -4.03 10.51 -25.32
N GLY A 134 -4.39 10.53 -26.60
CA GLY A 134 -4.96 11.71 -27.21
C GLY A 134 -6.34 11.97 -26.63
N PRO A 135 -6.60 13.12 -25.97
CA PRO A 135 -7.90 13.72 -26.15
C PRO A 135 -7.88 14.31 -27.56
N SER A 136 -8.77 13.80 -28.41
CA SER A 136 -9.47 14.60 -29.42
C SER A 136 -8.76 15.89 -29.88
N CYS A 137 -8.04 15.86 -30.99
CA CYS A 137 -7.97 17.01 -31.90
C CYS A 137 -7.36 16.62 -33.25
N CYS A 138 -8.24 16.39 -34.22
CA CYS A 138 -7.99 16.12 -35.64
C CYS A 138 -7.22 17.23 -36.42
N CYS A 139 -6.39 18.10 -35.82
CA CYS A 139 -5.80 19.23 -36.57
C CYS A 139 -4.34 19.64 -36.30
N CYS A 140 -3.59 19.03 -35.36
CA CYS A 140 -2.20 19.45 -35.12
C CYS A 140 -1.20 18.30 -35.12
N LEU A 141 -0.89 17.81 -36.33
CA LEU A 141 0.38 17.16 -36.67
C LEU A 141 1.52 18.20 -36.60
N CYS A 142 2.04 18.53 -35.41
CA CYS A 142 3.28 19.32 -35.31
C CYS A 142 3.83 19.34 -33.88
N LEU A 143 4.27 18.20 -33.35
CA LEU A 143 5.24 18.20 -32.26
C LEU A 143 6.45 17.34 -32.66
N PRO A 144 7.56 17.96 -33.10
CA PRO A 144 8.78 17.24 -33.46
C PRO A 144 9.37 16.58 -32.23
N SER A 145 9.56 15.26 -32.32
CA SER A 145 10.23 14.46 -31.31
C SER A 145 11.72 14.79 -31.31
N PRO A 146 12.31 15.28 -30.19
CA PRO A 146 13.76 15.37 -30.12
C PRO A 146 14.33 13.94 -30.06
N PRO A 147 15.36 13.62 -30.87
CA PRO A 147 16.10 12.39 -30.71
C PRO A 147 16.86 12.44 -29.38
N VAL A 148 16.61 11.47 -28.49
CA VAL A 148 17.47 11.21 -27.33
C VAL A 148 18.77 10.63 -27.88
N SER A 149 19.79 11.49 -27.99
CA SER A 149 21.17 11.09 -28.23
C SER A 149 21.71 10.36 -27.01
N LYS A 150 22.48 9.32 -27.31
CA LYS A 150 23.24 8.43 -26.43
C LYS A 150 24.05 9.16 -25.35
#